data_AF-A0A0F9ILU3-F1
#
_entry.id   AF-A0A0F9ILU3-F1
#
_cell.length_a   1.000
_cell.length_b   1.000
_cell.length_c   1.000
_cell.angle_alpha   90.00
_cell.angle_beta   90.00
_cell.angle_gamma   90.00
#
_symmetry.space_group_name_H-M   'P 1'
#
loop_
_entity.id
_entity.type
_entity.pdbx_description
1 polymer ?
#
loop_
_entity_poly.entity_id
_entity_poly.type
_entity_poly.pdbx_seq_one_letter_code
_entity_poly.pdbx_strand_id
1 'polypeptide(L)'
;MRTVVVSSYIFYCNATKETGLGHLSRCLNLAREIALISGYQSIRFFGNYDAFAYSKIKYYAFDFLPIAGPEAKCSTIICDDYSFLKNDLLELHLQGHKLCIIDDFQQYDFDFVDLIINFRFNAELFYQTQRQHCLGINFFSFSPDLKAIREEKTPIQDPKK
;
A
#
# COMPACT_ATOMS: atom_id res chain seq x y z
N MET A 1 -19.19 10.59 -23.54
CA MET A 1 -17.87 10.99 -23.01
C MET A 1 -17.66 10.25 -21.70
N ARG A 2 -16.74 9.27 -21.63
CA ARG A 2 -16.34 8.67 -20.35
C ARG A 2 -15.35 9.63 -19.70
N THR A 3 -15.67 10.09 -18.50
CA THR A 3 -14.79 10.92 -17.69
C THR A 3 -13.57 10.08 -17.33
N VAL A 4 -12.38 10.46 -17.81
CA VAL A 4 -11.14 9.81 -17.40
C VAL A 4 -10.90 10.19 -15.95
N VAL A 5 -11.02 9.23 -15.03
CA VAL A 5 -10.70 9.44 -13.62
C VAL A 5 -9.21 9.25 -13.44
N VAL A 6 -8.46 10.34 -13.36
CA VAL A 6 -7.01 10.28 -13.06
C VAL A 6 -6.87 9.92 -11.58
N SER A 7 -6.47 8.68 -11.30
CA SER A 7 -6.10 8.27 -9.93
C SER A 7 -4.61 8.57 -9.73
N SER A 8 -4.21 9.01 -8.54
CA SER A 8 -2.78 9.21 -8.23
C SER A 8 -2.15 7.97 -7.61
N TYR A 9 -2.97 7.17 -6.91
CA TYR A 9 -2.53 5.99 -6.17
C TYR A 9 -3.49 4.82 -6.40
N ILE A 10 -2.93 3.66 -6.75
CA ILE A 10 -3.67 2.42 -6.92
C ILE A 10 -3.09 1.39 -5.97
N PHE A 11 -3.90 0.86 -5.07
CA PHE A 11 -3.52 -0.27 -4.23
C PHE A 11 -3.85 -1.57 -4.96
N TYR A 12 -2.82 -2.33 -5.32
CA TYR A 12 -2.96 -3.64 -5.95
C TYR A 12 -2.66 -4.74 -4.93
N CYS A 13 -3.73 -5.29 -4.36
CA CYS A 13 -3.65 -6.41 -3.41
C CYS A 13 -4.91 -7.28 -3.49
N ASN A 14 -4.78 -8.54 -3.10
CA ASN A 14 -5.91 -9.46 -2.98
C ASN A 14 -6.34 -9.64 -1.52
N ALA A 15 -7.64 -9.81 -1.31
CA ALA A 15 -8.21 -10.20 -0.02
C ALA A 15 -9.43 -11.09 -0.22
N THR A 16 -9.17 -12.40 -0.18
CA THR A 16 -10.16 -13.45 -0.20
C THR A 16 -9.99 -14.36 1.02
N LYS A 17 -10.84 -15.37 1.13
CA LYS A 17 -10.71 -16.40 2.17
C LYS A 17 -9.36 -17.14 2.10
N GLU A 18 -8.82 -17.31 0.91
CA GLU A 18 -7.57 -18.02 0.64
C GLU A 18 -6.34 -17.16 0.92
N THR A 19 -6.35 -15.88 0.51
CA THR A 19 -5.21 -14.97 0.72
C THR A 19 -5.20 -14.36 2.13
N GLY A 20 -6.34 -14.35 2.80
CA GLY A 20 -6.53 -13.67 4.08
C GLY A 20 -6.62 -12.14 3.93
N LEU A 21 -6.66 -11.45 5.08
CA LEU A 21 -6.93 -10.00 5.15
C LEU A 21 -5.69 -9.16 5.45
N GLY A 22 -4.51 -9.79 5.58
CA GLY A 22 -3.27 -9.11 5.97
C GLY A 22 -2.92 -7.97 5.02
N HIS A 23 -2.90 -8.27 3.71
CA HIS A 23 -2.55 -7.32 2.66
C HIS A 23 -3.55 -6.15 2.60
N LEU A 24 -4.84 -6.46 2.61
CA LEU A 24 -5.88 -5.43 2.61
C LEU A 24 -5.80 -4.53 3.85
N SER A 25 -5.57 -5.10 5.03
CA SER A 25 -5.49 -4.33 6.28
C SER A 25 -4.38 -3.27 6.22
N ARG A 26 -3.17 -3.66 5.80
CA ARG A 26 -2.03 -2.74 5.69
C ARG A 26 -2.19 -1.74 4.55
N CYS A 27 -2.72 -2.19 3.40
CA CYS A 27 -3.08 -1.29 2.30
C CYS A 27 -4.11 -0.24 2.71
N LEU A 28 -5.15 -0.62 3.47
CA LEU A 28 -6.15 0.33 3.98
C LEU A 28 -5.54 1.35 4.94
N ASN A 29 -4.63 0.94 5.82
CA ASN A 29 -3.95 1.86 6.73
C ASN A 29 -3.13 2.90 5.95
N LEU A 30 -2.34 2.45 4.98
CA LEU A 30 -1.58 3.35 4.10
C LEU A 30 -2.49 4.24 3.27
N ALA A 31 -3.54 3.69 2.67
CA ALA A 31 -4.51 4.45 1.86
C ALA A 31 -5.17 5.57 2.68
N ARG A 32 -5.56 5.29 3.93
CA ARG A 32 -6.14 6.29 4.83
C ARG A 32 -5.17 7.45 5.08
N GLU A 33 -3.91 7.16 5.37
CA GLU A 33 -2.89 8.21 5.60
C GLU A 33 -2.57 9.00 4.32
N ILE A 34 -2.44 8.34 3.18
CA ILE A 34 -2.24 9.01 1.89
C ILE A 34 -3.45 9.91 1.57
N ALA A 35 -4.67 9.45 1.83
CA ALA A 35 -5.89 10.21 1.56
C ALA A 35 -5.97 11.52 2.35
N LEU A 36 -5.37 11.58 3.55
CA LEU A 36 -5.27 12.82 4.33
C LEU A 36 -4.37 13.86 3.65
N ILE A 37 -3.42 13.44 2.82
CA ILE A 37 -2.47 14.31 2.14
C ILE A 37 -2.93 14.65 0.71
N SER A 38 -3.40 13.65 -0.05
CA SER A 38 -3.72 13.77 -1.48
C SER A 38 -5.21 13.76 -1.80
N GLY A 39 -6.07 13.52 -0.80
CA GLY A 39 -7.52 13.43 -0.95
C GLY A 39 -8.01 12.03 -1.37
N TYR A 40 -9.15 11.62 -0.83
CA TYR A 40 -9.75 10.28 -1.04
C TYR A 40 -10.02 9.92 -2.51
N GLN A 41 -10.38 10.90 -3.34
CA GLN A 41 -10.68 10.69 -4.77
C GLN A 41 -9.45 10.27 -5.59
N SER A 42 -8.25 10.48 -5.05
CA SER A 42 -6.98 10.10 -5.70
C SER A 42 -6.61 8.63 -5.53
N ILE A 43 -7.37 7.88 -4.72
CA ILE A 43 -7.06 6.52 -4.31
C ILE A 43 -8.09 5.53 -4.86
N ARG A 44 -7.58 4.44 -5.42
CA ARG A 44 -8.37 3.30 -5.88
C ARG A 44 -7.76 1.98 -5.45
N PHE A 45 -8.59 0.96 -5.34
CA PHE A 45 -8.19 -0.42 -5.07
C PHE A 45 -8.39 -1.30 -6.30
N PHE A 46 -7.45 -2.20 -6.55
CA PHE A 46 -7.47 -3.17 -7.63
C PHE A 46 -7.01 -4.54 -7.11
N GLY A 47 -7.71 -5.59 -7.50
CA GLY A 47 -7.40 -6.95 -7.08
C GLY A 47 -8.66 -7.79 -6.89
N ASN A 48 -8.47 -8.99 -6.39
CA ASN A 48 -9.53 -9.93 -6.09
C ASN A 48 -9.98 -9.77 -4.63
N TYR A 49 -11.26 -9.45 -4.44
CA TYR A 49 -11.84 -9.19 -3.13
C TYR A 49 -13.07 -10.07 -2.91
N ASP A 50 -13.21 -10.63 -1.72
CA ASP A 50 -14.49 -11.21 -1.29
C ASP A 50 -15.47 -10.13 -0.81
N ALA A 51 -16.71 -10.52 -0.49
CA ALA A 51 -17.76 -9.59 -0.06
C ALA A 51 -17.36 -8.78 1.20
N PHE A 52 -16.59 -9.37 2.11
CA PHE A 52 -16.12 -8.69 3.31
C PHE A 52 -15.07 -7.64 2.95
N ALA A 53 -14.07 -7.99 2.14
CA ALA A 53 -13.06 -7.08 1.64
C ALA A 53 -13.68 -5.90 0.87
N TYR A 54 -14.64 -6.17 -0.02
CA TYR A 54 -15.43 -5.15 -0.72
C TYR A 54 -16.11 -4.18 0.26
N SER A 55 -16.75 -4.71 1.30
CA SER A 55 -17.43 -3.89 2.32
C SER A 55 -16.46 -2.99 3.09
N LYS A 56 -15.25 -3.48 3.39
CA LYS A 56 -14.23 -2.72 4.13
C LYS A 56 -13.66 -1.58 3.32
N ILE A 57 -13.36 -1.80 2.04
CA ILE A 57 -12.86 -0.74 1.16
C ILE A 57 -13.91 0.37 1.00
N LYS A 58 -15.19 0.00 0.81
CA LYS A 58 -16.29 0.97 0.71
C LYS A 58 -16.60 1.68 2.01
N TYR A 59 -16.46 1.01 3.15
CA TYR A 59 -16.63 1.63 4.47
C TYR A 59 -15.69 2.85 4.64
N TYR A 60 -14.48 2.79 4.10
CA TYR A 60 -13.52 3.91 4.11
C TYR A 60 -13.65 4.85 2.89
N ALA A 61 -14.75 4.77 2.14
CA ALA A 61 -15.05 5.60 0.98
C ALA A 61 -14.02 5.53 -0.17
N PHE A 62 -13.32 4.40 -0.30
CA PHE A 62 -12.47 4.14 -1.47
C PHE A 62 -13.26 3.43 -2.57
N ASP A 63 -12.89 3.68 -3.83
CA ASP A 63 -13.47 3.00 -4.98
C ASP A 63 -12.54 1.94 -5.56
N PHE A 64 -13.14 1.09 -6.39
CA PHE A 64 -12.46 0.01 -7.09
C PHE A 64 -12.19 0.41 -8.53
N LEU A 65 -11.09 -0.10 -9.07
CA LEU A 65 -10.88 -0.16 -10.51
C LEU A 65 -11.37 -1.52 -11.01
N PRO A 66 -12.32 -1.56 -11.96
CA PRO A 66 -12.84 -2.82 -12.49
C PRO A 66 -11.80 -3.56 -13.35
N ILE A 67 -10.91 -2.81 -14.00
CA ILE A 67 -9.78 -3.29 -14.81
C ILE A 67 -8.66 -2.25 -14.63
N ALA A 68 -7.40 -2.68 -14.54
CA ALA A 68 -6.25 -1.79 -14.73
C ALA A 68 -6.22 -1.30 -16.19
N GLY A 69 -7.11 -0.36 -16.52
CA GLY A 69 -7.27 0.19 -17.87
C GLY A 69 -6.47 1.48 -18.08
N PRO A 70 -6.59 2.12 -19.26
CA PRO A 70 -5.86 3.34 -19.63
C PRO A 70 -6.05 4.54 -18.67
N GLU A 71 -7.10 4.49 -17.82
CA GLU A 71 -7.42 5.51 -16.82
C GLU A 71 -6.42 5.55 -15.64
N ALA A 72 -5.56 4.53 -15.52
CA ALA A 72 -4.50 4.45 -14.51
C ALA A 72 -3.17 5.12 -14.94
N LYS A 73 -3.05 5.58 -16.20
CA LYS A 73 -1.74 6.00 -16.73
C LYS A 73 -1.06 7.04 -15.82
N CYS A 74 0.20 6.75 -15.49
CA CYS A 74 1.07 7.58 -14.65
C CYS A 74 0.69 7.69 -13.16
N SER A 75 -0.14 6.78 -12.63
CA SER A 75 -0.32 6.61 -11.17
C SER A 75 0.89 5.94 -10.51
N THR A 76 1.02 6.09 -9.19
CA THR A 76 1.82 5.19 -8.35
C THR A 76 0.98 3.97 -8.00
N ILE A 77 1.50 2.78 -8.25
CA ILE A 77 0.86 1.52 -7.87
C ILE A 77 1.57 0.97 -6.63
N ILE A 78 0.79 0.73 -5.58
CA ILE A 78 1.23 0.09 -4.34
C ILE A 78 0.87 -1.39 -4.46
N CYS A 79 1.85 -2.24 -4.74
CA CYS A 79 1.69 -3.68 -4.88
C CYS A 79 1.93 -4.38 -3.54
N ASP A 80 0.97 -5.21 -3.13
CA ASP A 80 1.04 -5.98 -1.90
C ASP A 80 0.38 -7.34 -2.09
N ASP A 81 1.14 -8.25 -2.70
CA ASP A 81 0.77 -9.64 -2.88
C ASP A 81 2.04 -10.48 -3.10
N TYR A 82 2.06 -11.72 -2.60
CA TYR A 82 3.18 -12.64 -2.77
C TYR A 82 3.16 -13.39 -4.11
N SER A 83 2.07 -13.27 -4.88
CA SER A 83 1.90 -14.00 -6.13
C SER A 83 2.37 -13.25 -7.38
N PHE A 84 2.82 -12.00 -7.24
CA PHE A 84 3.30 -11.23 -8.38
C PHE A 84 4.50 -11.90 -9.04
N LEU A 85 4.43 -12.06 -10.36
CA LEU A 85 5.59 -12.43 -11.16
C LEU A 85 6.35 -11.17 -11.56
N LYS A 86 7.67 -11.31 -11.75
CA LYS A 86 8.52 -10.20 -12.24
C LYS A 86 7.96 -9.57 -13.53
N ASN A 87 7.43 -10.38 -14.44
CA ASN A 87 6.89 -9.88 -15.70
C ASN A 87 5.62 -9.05 -15.51
N ASP A 88 4.76 -9.39 -14.53
CA ASP A 88 3.56 -8.62 -14.23
C ASP A 88 3.94 -7.21 -13.75
N LEU A 89 4.93 -7.14 -12.85
CA LEU A 89 5.44 -5.88 -12.32
C LEU A 89 6.17 -5.07 -13.41
N LEU A 90 6.97 -5.73 -14.24
CA LEU A 90 7.66 -5.08 -15.35
C LEU A 90 6.67 -4.49 -16.36
N GLU A 91 5.56 -5.18 -16.65
CA GLU A 91 4.53 -4.65 -17.53
C GLU A 91 3.93 -3.35 -16.99
N LEU A 92 3.61 -3.29 -15.69
CA LEU A 92 3.13 -2.07 -15.04
C LEU A 92 4.16 -0.93 -15.14
N HIS A 93 5.44 -1.22 -14.91
CA HIS A 93 6.51 -0.24 -15.08
C HIS A 93 6.59 0.28 -16.52
N LEU A 94 6.56 -0.60 -17.51
CA LEU A 94 6.62 -0.24 -18.94
C LEU A 94 5.38 0.55 -19.41
N GLN A 95 4.26 0.43 -18.72
CA GLN A 95 3.07 1.28 -18.93
C GLN A 95 3.23 2.70 -18.36
N GLY A 96 4.35 3.00 -17.69
CA GLY A 96 4.71 4.31 -17.15
C GLY A 96 4.24 4.56 -15.72
N HIS A 97 3.89 3.51 -14.99
CA HIS A 97 3.55 3.60 -13.56
C HIS A 97 4.81 3.64 -12.69
N LYS A 98 4.70 4.32 -11.55
CA LYS A 98 5.68 4.16 -10.47
C LYS A 98 5.29 2.98 -9.61
N LEU A 99 6.24 2.14 -9.22
CA LEU A 99 5.98 0.96 -8.41
C LEU A 99 6.49 1.13 -6.99
N CYS A 100 5.57 1.00 -6.04
CA CYS A 100 5.86 0.84 -4.62
C CYS A 100 5.46 -0.59 -4.23
N ILE A 101 6.37 -1.37 -3.66
CA ILE A 101 6.10 -2.76 -3.29
C ILE A 101 6.22 -2.95 -1.78
N ILE A 102 5.24 -3.60 -1.17
CA ILE A 102 5.35 -4.13 0.20
C ILE A 102 5.95 -5.53 0.11
N ASP A 103 7.21 -5.69 0.53
CA ASP A 103 7.96 -6.94 0.34
C ASP A 103 8.55 -7.46 1.65
N ASP A 104 7.82 -8.35 2.28
CA ASP A 104 8.20 -8.99 3.55
C ASP A 104 9.41 -9.93 3.44
N PHE A 105 9.78 -10.38 2.23
CA PHE A 105 10.71 -11.50 2.03
C PHE A 105 11.82 -11.25 1.00
N GLN A 106 12.01 -10.02 0.54
CA GLN A 106 13.02 -9.67 -0.47
C GLN A 106 12.83 -10.46 -1.78
N GLN A 107 11.58 -10.57 -2.22
CA GLN A 107 11.22 -11.23 -3.47
C GLN A 107 11.28 -10.28 -4.68
N TYR A 108 11.18 -8.97 -4.43
CA TYR A 108 10.86 -7.97 -5.46
C TYR A 108 11.89 -6.83 -5.53
N ASP A 109 13.13 -7.07 -5.10
CA ASP A 109 14.25 -6.12 -5.21
C ASP A 109 14.77 -6.03 -6.66
N PHE A 110 13.95 -5.42 -7.51
CA PHE A 110 14.27 -5.17 -8.92
C PHE A 110 14.62 -3.70 -9.14
N ASP A 111 15.49 -3.45 -10.13
CA ASP A 111 15.98 -2.13 -10.51
C ASP A 111 14.91 -1.17 -11.02
N PHE A 112 13.81 -1.70 -11.56
CA PHE A 112 12.68 -0.92 -12.06
C PHE A 112 11.63 -0.56 -10.98
N VAL A 113 11.82 -1.01 -9.73
CA VAL A 113 10.92 -0.70 -8.61
C VAL A 113 11.35 0.60 -7.95
N ASP A 114 10.45 1.59 -7.88
CA ASP A 114 10.75 2.92 -7.35
C ASP A 114 10.88 2.96 -5.82
N LEU A 115 10.14 2.10 -5.12
CA LEU A 115 10.12 2.04 -3.65
C LEU A 115 9.80 0.63 -3.16
N ILE A 116 10.54 0.17 -2.16
CA ILE A 116 10.32 -1.08 -1.44
C ILE A 116 10.10 -0.77 0.03
N ILE A 117 8.97 -1.22 0.56
CA ILE A 117 8.62 -1.12 1.98
C ILE A 117 8.71 -2.54 2.57
N ASN A 118 9.59 -2.72 3.55
CA ASN A 118 9.58 -3.91 4.39
C ASN A 118 9.61 -3.47 5.85
N PHE A 119 8.49 -3.61 6.54
CA PHE A 119 8.34 -3.15 7.91
C PHE A 119 8.63 -4.23 8.96
N ARG A 120 9.12 -5.40 8.55
CA ARG A 120 9.46 -6.46 9.50
C ARG A 120 10.56 -6.00 10.45
N PHE A 121 10.53 -6.56 11.66
CA PHE A 121 11.64 -6.40 12.58
C PHE A 121 12.93 -6.93 11.94
N ASN A 122 13.98 -6.11 11.98
CA ASN A 122 15.27 -6.37 11.34
C ASN A 122 15.22 -6.54 9.80
N ALA A 123 14.29 -5.86 9.12
CA ALA A 123 14.18 -5.94 7.66
C ALA A 123 15.48 -5.55 6.94
N GLU A 124 16.26 -4.63 7.50
CA GLU A 124 17.57 -4.21 7.02
C GLU A 124 18.60 -5.35 6.91
N LEU A 125 18.38 -6.48 7.58
CA LEU A 125 19.25 -7.65 7.47
C LEU A 125 19.00 -8.46 6.18
N PHE A 126 17.84 -8.28 5.53
CA PHE A 126 17.54 -8.95 4.25
C PHE A 126 18.15 -8.18 3.07
N TYR A 127 18.13 -6.85 3.11
CA TYR A 127 18.47 -6.02 1.96
C TYR A 127 19.87 -5.43 2.03
N GLN A 128 20.50 -5.25 0.86
CA GLN A 128 21.52 -4.22 0.72
C GLN A 128 20.81 -2.88 0.64
N THR A 129 20.85 -2.11 1.73
CA THR A 129 20.06 -0.87 1.83
C THR A 129 20.46 0.13 0.75
N GLN A 130 19.46 0.66 0.04
CA GLN A 130 19.59 1.65 -1.03
C GLN A 130 18.51 2.71 -0.86
N ARG A 131 18.58 3.78 -1.67
CA ARG A 131 17.65 4.92 -1.58
C ARG A 131 16.17 4.54 -1.78
N GLN A 132 15.91 3.47 -2.53
CA GLN A 132 14.56 2.96 -2.78
C GLN A 132 13.96 2.17 -1.61
N HIS A 133 14.68 2.00 -0.49
CA HIS A 133 14.26 1.12 0.59
C HIS A 133 13.73 1.88 1.81
N CYS A 134 12.55 1.46 2.28
CA CYS A 134 11.95 1.83 3.56
C CYS A 134 11.88 0.58 4.45
N LEU A 135 12.92 0.37 5.26
CA LEU A 135 13.12 -0.88 6.02
C LEU A 135 12.95 -0.70 7.52
N GLY A 136 12.31 -1.69 8.15
CA GLY A 136 12.18 -1.81 9.59
C GLY A 136 10.86 -1.28 10.14
N ILE A 137 10.67 -1.48 11.43
CA ILE A 137 9.41 -1.22 12.15
C ILE A 137 8.94 0.25 12.08
N ASN A 138 9.82 1.19 11.75
CA ASN A 138 9.47 2.59 11.57
C ASN A 138 8.53 2.82 10.39
N PHE A 139 8.48 1.88 9.44
CA PHE A 139 7.59 1.92 8.28
C PHE A 139 6.37 1.02 8.43
N PHE A 140 6.13 0.47 9.63
CA PHE A 140 4.96 -0.37 9.90
C PHE A 140 3.67 0.42 9.77
N SER A 141 2.77 -0.02 8.88
CA SER A 141 1.45 0.59 8.73
C SER A 141 0.50 0.12 9.84
N PHE A 142 0.14 1.02 10.75
CA PHE A 142 -0.83 0.76 11.80
C PHE A 142 -2.14 1.52 11.54
N SER A 143 -3.24 1.06 12.14
CA SER A 143 -4.50 1.80 12.06
C SER A 143 -4.33 3.18 12.69
N PRO A 144 -4.76 4.27 12.04
CA PRO A 144 -4.77 5.61 12.64
C PRO A 144 -5.49 5.65 13.99
N ASP A 145 -6.46 4.75 14.20
CA ASP A 145 -7.22 4.65 15.45
C ASP A 145 -6.33 4.19 16.63
N LEU A 146 -5.28 3.40 16.36
CA LEU A 146 -4.28 3.01 17.36
C LEU A 146 -3.35 4.17 17.75
N LYS A 147 -3.19 5.16 16.86
CA LYS A 147 -2.42 6.38 17.18
C LYS A 147 -3.07 7.13 18.31
N ALA A 148 -4.37 7.37 18.20
CA ALA A 148 -5.16 8.08 19.21
C ALA A 148 -5.10 7.34 20.56
N ILE A 149 -5.24 6.02 20.55
CA ILE A 149 -5.13 5.20 21.76
C ILE A 149 -3.72 5.30 22.37
N ARG A 150 -2.67 5.24 21.55
CA ARG A 150 -1.30 5.35 22.03
C ARG A 150 -1.03 6.72 22.65
N GLU A 151 -1.49 7.80 22.01
CA GLU A 151 -1.34 9.16 22.52
C GLU A 151 -2.10 9.35 23.85
N GLU A 152 -3.29 8.76 24.00
CA GLU A 152 -4.05 8.78 25.26
C GLU A 152 -3.34 8.01 26.39
N LYS A 153 -2.73 6.87 26.07
CA LYS A 153 -2.14 5.95 27.06
C LYS A 153 -0.66 6.16 27.32
N THR A 154 0.04 6.96 26.50
CA THR A 154 1.43 7.32 26.77
C THR A 154 1.39 8.41 27.84
N PRO A 155 1.82 8.14 29.09
CA PRO A 155 1.87 9.18 30.11
C PRO A 155 2.70 10.34 29.57
N ILE A 156 2.16 11.57 29.67
CA ILE A 156 2.94 12.79 29.42
C ILE A 156 4.16 12.65 30.34
N GLN A 157 5.33 12.41 29.76
CA GLN A 157 6.55 12.64 30.49
C GLN A 157 6.58 14.14 30.72
N ASP A 158 6.21 14.56 31.94
CA ASP A 158 6.59 15.86 32.44
C ASP A 158 8.09 16.00 32.14
N PRO A 159 8.53 17.00 31.35
CA PRO A 159 9.93 17.32 31.25
C PRO A 159 10.35 17.79 32.66
N LYS A 160 10.83 16.86 33.48
CA LYS A 160 11.41 17.08 34.82
C LYS A 160 12.27 18.36 34.79
N LYS A 161 11.96 19.41 35.57
CA LYS A 161 12.21 19.56 37.03
C LYS A 161 13.54 18.99 37.48
#